data_AF-A0A1T4VU54-F1
#
_entry.id   AF-A0A1T4VU54-F1
#
_cell.length_a   1.000
_cell.length_b   1.000
_cell.length_c   1.000
_cell.angle_alpha   90.00
_cell.angle_beta   90.00
_cell.angle_gamma   90.00
#
_symmetry.space_group_name_H-M   'P 1'
#
loop_
_entity.id
_entity.type
_entity.pdbx_description
1 polymer ?
#
loop_
_entity_poly.entity_id
_entity_poly.type
_entity_poly.pdbx_seq_one_letter_code
_entity_poly.pdbx_strand_id
1 'polypeptide(L)'
;MTVLSAQQLERITSAVTDLSPVQLAWLGGYLSGLSMGKDNVIPFPQRSTAIATTSVMSSVVTTPAAIKTLILYATQTGNGKKIAEQLSAGLTAQGGEVSLSNMKDYRPQQLKQEQRLVMVVSTHGNGEPPDDARAFFNFIQSARAPRLEKLEYSILALGDSSYDEFCQAGALLDARLAELGAQRVLARVDCDVDFAKPAQAWQEQVLAQFKPETEAANTQFITNPVAASVSEALYSSERPFKSELLTSINLTDTGSSKEVWHLEFSLEDSGIQYQPGDILAVQLPNDAALVDEVLRQGQFTGSETVRLNEHELALRTALSHHLELSTVTKRQLKQYAELIKQTELQAAVEAKDALKDFLWTADWADVLQTYPSKLTAQALVELLRPLQDRQYSIASSPKAHPDEVHLLVKRVQYPFNGREHLGTASNGLARLQAGDFSQVYIKENPHFRLPADPTTKLIMIGAGTGVAPFRSFLFEREAQGLSGNTWLFFGEQRFRTDFLYQIEWQGLLQSGVLERMSVAFSRDQAEKIYVQHRLLEAGAEVYQWLQTGAHLYVCGDMHGMAKDVHQALLEIAVQQGGKTPEQAHDWLELLITEHRYQRDVY
;
A
#
# COMPACT_ATOMS: atom_id res chain seq x y z
N MET A 1 -28.56 -15.71 47.24
CA MET A 1 -28.38 -14.49 46.43
C MET A 1 -28.65 -13.29 47.33
N THR A 2 -27.61 -12.67 47.87
CA THR A 2 -27.74 -11.42 48.62
C THR A 2 -27.82 -10.28 47.62
N VAL A 3 -29.02 -9.75 47.45
CA VAL A 3 -29.27 -8.56 46.62
C VAL A 3 -28.72 -7.33 47.36
N LEU A 4 -28.19 -6.35 46.61
CA LEU A 4 -27.75 -5.06 47.14
C LEU A 4 -28.88 -4.42 47.96
N SER A 5 -28.55 -3.78 49.09
CA SER A 5 -29.54 -3.02 49.84
C SER A 5 -30.01 -1.79 49.03
N ALA A 6 -31.20 -1.27 49.33
CA ALA A 6 -31.73 -0.09 48.64
C ALA A 6 -30.75 1.10 48.68
N GLN A 7 -30.04 1.26 49.79
CA GLN A 7 -29.05 2.33 49.99
C GLN A 7 -27.75 2.09 49.20
N GLN A 8 -27.37 0.82 48.96
CA GLN A 8 -26.24 0.48 48.10
C GLN A 8 -26.59 0.65 46.63
N LEU A 9 -27.82 0.29 46.24
CA LEU A 9 -28.32 0.47 44.88
C LEU A 9 -28.39 1.95 44.51
N GLU A 10 -28.88 2.81 45.40
CA GLU A 10 -28.94 4.26 45.16
C GLU A 10 -27.56 4.89 44.92
N ARG A 11 -26.54 4.48 45.71
CA ARG A 11 -25.15 4.94 45.52
C ARG A 11 -24.54 4.49 44.21
N ILE A 12 -24.80 3.24 43.81
CA ILE A 12 -24.30 2.70 42.54
C ILE A 12 -25.00 3.41 41.37
N THR A 13 -26.32 3.53 41.42
CA THR A 13 -27.10 4.23 40.39
C THR A 13 -26.57 5.65 40.22
N SER A 14 -26.44 6.43 41.30
CA SER A 14 -25.90 7.80 41.24
C SER A 14 -24.46 7.88 40.71
N ALA A 15 -23.63 6.84 40.92
CA ALA A 15 -22.25 6.83 40.44
C ALA A 15 -22.12 6.45 38.97
N VAL A 16 -23.15 5.83 38.37
CA VAL A 16 -23.12 5.36 36.98
C VAL A 16 -24.02 6.15 36.04
N THR A 17 -24.89 7.04 36.55
CA THR A 17 -25.84 7.83 35.73
C THR A 17 -25.16 8.67 34.65
N ASP A 18 -23.95 9.17 34.89
CA ASP A 18 -23.23 10.06 33.98
C ASP A 18 -22.17 9.34 33.12
N LEU A 19 -22.17 8.00 33.12
CA LEU A 19 -21.19 7.18 32.40
C LEU A 19 -21.69 6.76 31.01
N SER A 20 -20.79 6.83 30.03
CA SER A 20 -21.02 6.30 28.68
C SER A 20 -21.02 4.76 28.65
N PRO A 21 -21.57 4.10 27.61
CA PRO A 21 -21.57 2.64 27.49
C PRO A 21 -20.17 2.00 27.58
N VAL A 22 -19.14 2.68 27.07
CA VAL A 22 -17.75 2.20 27.15
C VAL A 22 -17.20 2.31 28.58
N GLN A 23 -17.53 3.39 29.30
CA GLN A 23 -17.15 3.55 30.72
C GLN A 23 -17.88 2.54 31.61
N LEU A 24 -19.13 2.21 31.31
CA LEU A 24 -19.89 1.16 31.98
C LEU A 24 -19.28 -0.22 31.74
N ALA A 25 -18.86 -0.53 30.51
CA ALA A 25 -18.18 -1.78 30.18
C ALA A 25 -16.83 -1.90 30.90
N TRP A 26 -16.04 -0.83 30.94
CA TRP A 26 -14.79 -0.77 31.69
C TRP A 26 -15.00 -0.96 33.20
N LEU A 27 -16.00 -0.27 33.78
CA LEU A 27 -16.34 -0.40 35.19
C LEU A 27 -16.82 -1.83 35.53
N GLY A 28 -17.58 -2.46 34.63
CA GLY A 28 -17.97 -3.86 34.75
C GLY A 28 -16.75 -4.79 34.81
N GLY A 29 -15.76 -4.58 33.94
CA GLY A 29 -14.49 -5.31 33.97
C GLY A 29 -13.68 -5.07 35.25
N TYR A 30 -13.60 -3.82 35.70
CA TYR A 30 -12.90 -3.43 36.92
C TYR A 30 -13.51 -4.07 38.19
N LEU A 31 -14.84 -4.03 38.32
CA LEU A 31 -15.57 -4.65 39.44
C LEU A 31 -15.48 -6.19 39.39
N SER A 32 -15.49 -6.78 38.19
CA SER A 32 -15.23 -8.21 38.01
C SER A 32 -13.83 -8.59 38.51
N GLY A 33 -12.81 -7.80 38.17
CA GLY A 33 -11.45 -7.98 38.68
C GLY A 33 -11.34 -7.85 40.20
N LEU A 34 -12.05 -6.89 40.81
CA LEU A 34 -12.09 -6.72 42.26
C LEU A 34 -12.76 -7.92 42.97
N SER A 35 -13.76 -8.55 42.34
CA SER A 35 -14.41 -9.74 42.89
C SER A 35 -13.48 -10.98 42.97
N MET A 36 -12.35 -10.95 42.27
CA MET A 36 -11.34 -12.00 42.28
C MET A 36 -10.22 -11.77 43.32
N GLY A 37 -10.18 -10.59 43.97
CA GLY A 37 -9.22 -10.25 45.03
C GLY A 37 -9.73 -10.63 46.42
N LYS A 38 -8.87 -11.21 47.27
CA LYS A 38 -9.27 -11.77 48.57
C LYS A 38 -9.70 -10.75 49.63
N ASP A 39 -9.42 -9.45 49.47
CA ASP A 39 -9.55 -8.48 50.57
C ASP A 39 -10.41 -7.23 50.29
N ASN A 40 -11.09 -7.08 49.15
CA ASN A 40 -12.00 -5.94 48.88
C ASN A 40 -11.41 -4.54 49.23
N VAL A 41 -10.08 -4.37 49.21
CA VAL A 41 -9.43 -3.08 49.50
C VAL A 41 -9.21 -2.34 48.19
N ILE A 42 -9.85 -1.17 48.06
CA ILE A 42 -9.64 -0.23 46.97
C ILE A 42 -8.41 0.62 47.31
N PRO A 43 -7.30 0.57 46.54
CA PRO A 43 -6.20 1.50 46.73
C PRO A 43 -6.61 2.87 46.17
N PHE A 44 -7.00 3.78 47.05
CA PHE A 44 -7.11 5.21 46.74
C PHE A 44 -5.85 5.95 47.25
N PRO A 45 -5.30 6.93 46.53
CA PRO A 45 -4.25 7.79 47.06
C PRO A 45 -4.82 8.62 48.23
N GLN A 46 -4.26 8.46 49.43
CA GLN A 46 -4.68 9.21 50.61
C GLN A 46 -4.30 10.70 50.48
N ARG A 47 -5.30 11.58 50.65
CA ARG A 47 -5.09 13.03 50.89
C ARG A 47 -4.51 13.22 52.29
N SER A 48 -3.28 13.75 52.37
CA SER A 48 -2.63 14.17 53.61
C SER A 48 -3.43 15.29 54.30
N THR A 49 -3.66 15.12 55.60
CA THR A 49 -4.33 16.06 56.50
C THR A 49 -3.46 17.28 56.83
N ALA A 50 -4.11 18.43 56.94
CA ALA A 50 -3.52 19.74 57.20
C ALA A 50 -2.86 19.86 58.59
N ILE A 51 -1.71 20.53 58.63
CA ILE A 51 -1.15 21.22 59.81
C ILE A 51 -0.99 22.69 59.44
N ALA A 52 -1.44 23.57 60.32
CA ALA A 52 -1.51 25.02 60.14
C ALA A 52 -0.17 25.74 60.39
N THR A 53 -0.06 26.94 59.80
CA THR A 53 0.97 28.01 59.97
C THR A 53 2.33 27.67 59.32
N THR A 54 2.88 28.45 58.38
CA THR A 54 3.07 29.91 58.34
C THR A 54 3.28 30.34 56.88
N SER A 55 2.93 31.59 56.56
CA SER A 55 3.07 32.18 55.23
C SER A 55 4.52 32.18 54.74
N VAL A 56 4.77 31.48 53.63
CA VAL A 56 5.88 31.79 52.73
C VAL A 56 5.31 31.79 51.32
N MET A 57 5.31 32.95 50.68
CA MET A 57 4.97 33.07 49.26
C MET A 57 5.95 32.22 48.47
N SER A 58 5.52 31.01 48.09
CA SER A 58 6.20 30.21 47.07
C SER A 58 5.45 30.46 45.77
N SER A 59 6.13 31.17 44.86
CA SER A 59 5.75 31.31 43.47
C SER A 59 5.34 29.95 42.90
N VAL A 60 4.13 29.85 42.36
CA VAL A 60 3.72 28.72 41.53
C VAL A 60 4.66 28.70 40.33
N VAL A 61 5.64 27.82 40.34
CA VAL A 61 6.33 27.42 39.12
C VAL A 61 5.35 26.51 38.41
N THR A 62 4.60 27.07 37.47
CA THR A 62 3.88 26.30 36.46
C THR A 62 4.91 25.46 35.73
N THR A 63 4.90 24.14 35.94
CA THR A 63 5.59 23.20 35.05
C THR A 63 5.05 23.45 33.64
N PRO A 64 5.91 23.68 32.62
CA PRO A 64 5.44 23.77 31.24
C PRO A 64 4.66 22.49 30.90
N ALA A 65 3.48 22.64 30.31
CA ALA A 65 2.76 21.50 29.76
C ALA A 65 3.67 20.81 28.72
N ALA A 66 3.78 19.48 28.81
CA ALA A 66 4.59 18.72 27.87
C ALA A 66 4.13 19.00 26.43
N ILE A 67 5.06 19.30 25.54
CA ILE A 67 4.72 19.58 24.14
C ILE A 67 4.28 18.27 23.49
N LYS A 68 2.98 18.16 23.22
CA LYS A 68 2.39 17.01 22.54
C LYS A 68 2.94 16.87 21.12
N THR A 69 3.32 15.66 20.74
CA THR A 69 3.76 15.30 19.39
C THR A 69 2.62 14.57 18.65
N LEU A 70 2.18 15.14 17.53
CA LEU A 70 1.22 14.52 16.63
C LEU A 70 1.96 13.71 15.57
N ILE A 71 1.58 12.44 15.40
CA ILE A 71 2.03 11.56 14.32
C ILE A 71 0.85 11.35 13.38
N LEU A 72 1.00 11.80 12.13
CA LEU A 72 0.05 11.51 11.06
C LEU A 72 0.63 10.45 10.12
N TYR A 73 -0.19 9.48 9.72
CA TYR A 73 0.20 8.53 8.68
C TYR A 73 -0.83 8.45 7.56
N ALA A 74 -0.34 8.11 6.38
CA ALA A 74 -1.13 7.77 5.22
C ALA A 74 -0.45 6.64 4.45
N THR A 75 -1.18 5.56 4.21
CA THR A 75 -0.62 4.35 3.62
C THR A 75 -1.66 3.63 2.79
N GLN A 76 -1.23 3.04 1.66
CA GLN A 76 -2.08 2.16 0.85
C GLN A 76 -2.01 0.71 1.32
N THR A 77 -0.83 0.27 1.75
CA THR A 77 -0.51 -1.15 1.98
C THR A 77 -0.11 -1.47 3.42
N GLY A 78 -0.23 -0.50 4.34
CA GLY A 78 0.01 -0.68 5.77
C GLY A 78 1.44 -0.41 6.25
N ASN A 79 2.45 -0.34 5.36
CA ASN A 79 3.85 -0.11 5.77
C ASN A 79 4.02 1.20 6.55
N GLY A 80 3.42 2.30 6.06
CA GLY A 80 3.50 3.59 6.73
C GLY A 80 2.83 3.60 8.11
N LYS A 81 1.73 2.84 8.27
CA LYS A 81 1.04 2.66 9.55
C LYS A 81 1.94 1.96 10.57
N LYS A 82 2.58 0.84 10.18
CA LYS A 82 3.49 0.09 11.07
C LYS A 82 4.64 0.97 11.59
N ILE A 83 5.27 1.75 10.71
CA ILE A 83 6.36 2.67 11.08
C ILE A 83 5.86 3.75 12.06
N ALA A 84 4.66 4.29 11.82
CA ALA A 84 4.07 5.32 12.68
C ALA A 84 3.68 4.77 14.07
N GLU A 85 3.15 3.53 14.13
CA GLU A 85 2.86 2.83 15.39
C GLU A 85 4.12 2.56 16.21
N GLN A 86 5.18 2.07 15.57
CA GLN A 86 6.49 1.86 16.20
C GLN A 86 7.08 3.18 16.74
N LEU A 87 7.02 4.25 15.96
CA LEU A 87 7.48 5.57 16.39
C LEU A 87 6.66 6.10 17.57
N SER A 88 5.34 5.92 17.53
CA SER A 88 4.45 6.31 18.62
C SER A 88 4.83 5.61 19.91
N ALA A 89 5.03 4.29 19.86
CA ALA A 89 5.46 3.50 21.01
C ALA A 89 6.82 3.99 21.56
N GLY A 90 7.78 4.29 20.68
CA GLY A 90 9.09 4.82 21.06
C GLY A 90 9.02 6.18 21.76
N LEU A 91 8.24 7.12 21.23
CA LEU A 91 8.09 8.46 21.81
C LEU A 91 7.34 8.42 23.15
N THR A 92 6.31 7.57 23.27
CA THR A 92 5.60 7.35 24.54
C THR A 92 6.51 6.72 25.59
N ALA A 93 7.37 5.77 25.20
CA ALA A 93 8.34 5.16 26.11
C ALA A 93 9.37 6.15 26.67
N GLN A 94 9.62 7.27 25.98
CA GLN A 94 10.47 8.37 26.46
C GLN A 94 9.72 9.38 27.36
N GLY A 95 8.44 9.12 27.67
CA GLY A 95 7.60 10.03 28.47
C GLY A 95 6.98 11.17 27.68
N GLY A 96 7.03 11.15 26.34
CA GLY A 96 6.37 12.13 25.50
C GLY A 96 4.85 11.94 25.45
N GLU A 97 4.09 13.03 25.41
CA GLU A 97 2.66 12.98 25.08
C GLU A 97 2.51 12.86 23.56
N VAL A 98 1.95 11.74 23.08
CA VAL A 98 1.88 11.40 21.66
C VAL A 98 0.45 11.16 21.23
N SER A 99 0.07 11.64 20.04
CA SER A 99 -1.17 11.29 19.37
C SER A 99 -0.86 10.70 18.01
N LEU A 100 -1.42 9.55 17.70
CA LEU A 100 -1.28 8.88 16.41
C LEU A 100 -2.64 8.89 15.69
N SER A 101 -2.67 9.36 14.45
CA SER A 101 -3.90 9.37 13.63
C SER A 101 -3.61 9.06 12.17
N ASN A 102 -4.52 8.35 11.51
CA ASN A 102 -4.58 8.36 10.05
C ASN A 102 -4.95 9.79 9.60
N MET A 103 -4.38 10.27 8.49
CA MET A 103 -4.71 11.57 7.90
C MET A 103 -6.21 11.70 7.57
N LYS A 104 -6.89 10.60 7.25
CA LYS A 104 -8.34 10.53 7.01
C LYS A 104 -9.17 11.01 8.19
N ASP A 105 -8.75 10.62 9.40
CA ASP A 105 -9.51 10.83 10.64
C ASP A 105 -9.14 12.16 11.33
N TYR A 106 -8.07 12.81 10.85
CA TYR A 106 -7.56 14.05 11.40
C TYR A 106 -8.21 15.28 10.74
N ARG A 107 -8.54 16.31 11.53
CA ARG A 107 -9.13 17.56 11.02
C ARG A 107 -8.02 18.57 10.72
N PRO A 108 -7.71 18.87 9.44
CA PRO A 108 -6.54 19.70 9.09
C PRO A 108 -6.57 21.13 9.65
N GLN A 109 -7.75 21.68 9.96
CA GLN A 109 -7.90 23.00 10.60
C GLN A 109 -7.24 23.07 11.98
N GLN A 110 -7.05 21.93 12.65
CA GLN A 110 -6.41 21.83 13.96
C GLN A 110 -4.89 22.02 13.90
N LEU A 111 -4.25 21.92 12.72
CA LEU A 111 -2.79 22.07 12.57
C LEU A 111 -2.24 23.37 13.17
N LYS A 112 -3.02 24.45 13.20
CA LYS A 112 -2.62 25.72 13.80
C LYS A 112 -2.34 25.63 15.32
N GLN A 113 -2.91 24.62 15.98
CA GLN A 113 -2.78 24.39 17.42
C GLN A 113 -1.62 23.43 17.75
N GLU A 114 -1.15 22.68 16.76
CA GLU A 114 -0.07 21.72 16.92
C GLU A 114 1.29 22.43 16.95
N GLN A 115 2.20 21.90 17.76
CA GLN A 115 3.57 22.41 17.87
C GLN A 115 4.59 21.45 17.28
N ARG A 116 4.34 20.15 17.35
CA ARG A 116 5.22 19.09 16.86
C ARG A 116 4.43 18.12 15.99
N LEU A 117 4.81 18.00 14.71
CA LEU A 117 4.17 17.12 13.73
C LEU A 117 5.19 16.20 13.08
N VAL A 118 4.94 14.90 13.15
CA VAL A 118 5.69 13.90 12.40
C VAL A 118 4.75 13.24 11.40
N MET A 119 5.18 13.08 10.16
CA MET A 119 4.35 12.48 9.11
C MET A 119 5.03 11.29 8.45
N VAL A 120 4.29 10.21 8.25
CA VAL A 120 4.69 9.05 7.45
C VAL A 120 3.72 8.90 6.28
N VAL A 121 4.17 9.15 5.06
CA VAL A 121 3.31 9.16 3.87
C VAL A 121 3.89 8.30 2.76
N SER A 122 3.08 7.41 2.19
CA SER A 122 3.44 6.71 0.95
C SER A 122 2.96 7.48 -0.27
N THR A 123 3.70 7.42 -1.38
CA THR A 123 3.19 7.83 -2.70
C THR A 123 2.51 6.63 -3.38
N HIS A 124 1.38 6.86 -4.05
CA HIS A 124 0.68 5.85 -4.84
C HIS A 124 0.43 6.35 -6.26
N GLY A 125 0.18 5.40 -7.17
CA GLY A 125 -0.14 5.71 -8.54
C GLY A 125 0.98 6.48 -9.26
N ASN A 126 0.59 7.57 -9.91
CA ASN A 126 1.51 8.48 -10.62
C ASN A 126 1.84 9.73 -9.79
N GLY A 127 2.38 9.53 -8.58
CA GLY A 127 2.77 10.65 -7.69
C GLY A 127 1.66 11.14 -6.75
N GLU A 128 0.53 10.44 -6.69
CA GLU A 128 -0.62 10.82 -5.88
C GLU A 128 -0.41 10.43 -4.41
N PRO A 129 -1.00 11.15 -3.44
CA PRO A 129 -1.12 10.64 -2.08
C PRO A 129 -2.06 9.42 -2.02
N PRO A 130 -2.01 8.60 -0.96
CA PRO A 130 -2.97 7.52 -0.76
C PRO A 130 -4.38 8.10 -0.65
N ASP A 131 -5.40 7.33 -1.04
CA ASP A 131 -6.77 7.85 -1.12
C ASP A 131 -7.26 8.40 0.23
N ASP A 132 -6.88 7.75 1.33
CA ASP A 132 -7.17 8.18 2.71
C ASP A 132 -6.52 9.53 3.11
N ALA A 133 -5.55 10.04 2.36
CA ALA A 133 -4.92 11.35 2.60
C ALA A 133 -5.38 12.46 1.66
N ARG A 134 -6.16 12.16 0.61
CA ARG A 134 -6.56 13.15 -0.40
C ARG A 134 -7.22 14.38 0.20
N ALA A 135 -8.15 14.20 1.13
CA ALA A 135 -8.83 15.31 1.80
C ALA A 135 -7.86 16.22 2.58
N PHE A 136 -6.86 15.64 3.25
CA PHE A 136 -5.81 16.40 3.95
C PHE A 136 -4.95 17.19 2.95
N PHE A 137 -4.51 16.54 1.87
CA PHE A 137 -3.72 17.17 0.80
C PHE A 137 -4.47 18.32 0.12
N ASN A 138 -5.75 18.12 -0.21
CA ASN A 138 -6.58 19.16 -0.81
C ASN A 138 -6.74 20.36 0.13
N PHE A 139 -6.93 20.12 1.43
CA PHE A 139 -7.02 21.21 2.40
C PHE A 139 -5.71 21.99 2.53
N ILE A 140 -4.58 21.29 2.75
CA ILE A 140 -3.28 21.94 3.01
C ILE A 140 -2.78 22.73 1.80
N GLN A 141 -3.09 22.27 0.57
CA GLN A 141 -2.77 22.97 -0.67
C GLN A 141 -3.71 24.15 -0.95
N SER A 142 -4.91 24.17 -0.37
CA SER A 142 -5.87 25.26 -0.59
C SER A 142 -5.45 26.58 0.06
N ALA A 143 -6.06 27.68 -0.40
CA ALA A 143 -5.92 29.00 0.22
C ALA A 143 -6.50 29.08 1.65
N ARG A 144 -7.23 28.05 2.11
CA ARG A 144 -7.80 27.98 3.47
C ARG A 144 -6.81 27.44 4.51
N ALA A 145 -5.65 26.93 4.07
CA ALA A 145 -4.63 26.42 4.97
C ALA A 145 -4.10 27.53 5.89
N PRO A 146 -4.04 27.30 7.22
CA PRO A 146 -3.53 28.30 8.15
C PRO A 146 -2.01 28.46 8.00
N ARG A 147 -1.48 29.60 8.43
CA ARG A 147 -0.04 29.72 8.70
C ARG A 147 0.37 28.86 9.89
N LEU A 148 1.53 28.22 9.78
CA LEU A 148 2.05 27.21 10.69
C LEU A 148 3.40 27.63 11.30
N GLU A 149 3.58 28.92 11.58
CA GLU A 149 4.84 29.54 12.05
C GLU A 149 5.41 28.94 13.35
N LYS A 150 4.58 28.24 14.13
CA LYS A 150 4.97 27.60 15.40
C LYS A 150 5.11 26.08 15.30
N LEU A 151 4.90 25.52 14.12
CA LEU A 151 4.89 24.08 13.91
C LEU A 151 6.28 23.59 13.53
N GLU A 152 6.83 22.72 14.34
CA GLU A 152 8.01 21.91 14.05
C GLU A 152 7.60 20.61 13.35
N TYR A 153 8.28 20.24 12.26
CA TYR A 153 7.93 19.01 11.55
C TYR A 153 9.10 18.18 11.01
N SER A 154 8.80 16.89 10.79
CA SER A 154 9.62 15.95 10.00
C SER A 154 8.73 14.99 9.20
N ILE A 155 9.23 14.55 8.04
CA ILE A 155 8.49 13.69 7.11
C ILE A 155 9.36 12.50 6.71
N LEU A 156 8.79 11.31 6.84
CA LEU A 156 9.25 10.09 6.17
C LEU A 156 8.35 9.84 4.95
N ALA A 157 8.94 9.84 3.77
CA ALA A 157 8.25 9.55 2.52
C ALA A 157 8.59 8.12 2.08
N LEU A 158 7.57 7.32 1.76
CA LEU A 158 7.75 5.98 1.20
C LEU A 158 7.39 6.00 -0.29
N GLY A 159 8.28 5.49 -1.14
CA GLY A 159 8.06 5.40 -2.58
C GLY A 159 8.85 4.28 -3.22
N ASP A 160 8.84 4.23 -4.55
CA ASP A 160 9.62 3.30 -5.36
C ASP A 160 10.30 4.10 -6.47
N SER A 161 11.64 4.04 -6.53
CA SER A 161 12.42 4.82 -7.49
C SER A 161 12.34 4.31 -8.93
N SER A 162 11.63 3.21 -9.18
CA SER A 162 11.25 2.82 -10.54
C SER A 162 10.16 3.69 -11.15
N TYR A 163 9.48 4.52 -10.35
CA TYR A 163 8.44 5.45 -10.81
C TYR A 163 9.01 6.87 -10.95
N ASP A 164 8.52 7.60 -11.96
CA ASP A 164 8.95 8.98 -12.24
C ASP A 164 8.74 9.93 -11.04
N GLU A 165 7.61 9.78 -10.36
CA GLU A 165 7.18 10.62 -9.23
C GLU A 165 7.59 10.02 -7.86
N PHE A 166 8.86 9.61 -7.74
CA PHE A 166 9.42 9.01 -6.53
C PHE A 166 9.22 9.91 -5.29
N CYS A 167 8.56 9.37 -4.25
CA CYS A 167 8.26 10.07 -2.98
C CYS A 167 7.52 11.41 -3.14
N GLN A 168 6.82 11.62 -4.26
CA GLN A 168 6.19 12.90 -4.61
C GLN A 168 5.16 13.40 -3.56
N ALA A 169 4.35 12.52 -2.96
CA ALA A 169 3.40 12.91 -1.93
C ALA A 169 4.11 13.53 -0.70
N GLY A 170 5.24 12.94 -0.28
CA GLY A 170 6.08 13.50 0.78
C GLY A 170 6.74 14.81 0.37
N ALA A 171 7.16 14.93 -0.89
CA ALA A 171 7.74 16.15 -1.43
C ALA A 171 6.77 17.33 -1.47
N LEU A 172 5.53 17.08 -1.90
CA LEU A 172 4.46 18.07 -1.91
C LEU A 172 4.14 18.58 -0.50
N LEU A 173 4.05 17.67 0.49
CA LEU A 173 3.81 18.07 1.88
C LEU A 173 4.96 18.89 2.46
N ASP A 174 6.20 18.47 2.22
CA ASP A 174 7.40 19.15 2.70
C ASP A 174 7.48 20.58 2.18
N ALA A 175 7.29 20.76 0.87
CA ALA A 175 7.25 22.07 0.23
C ALA A 175 6.10 22.92 0.80
N ARG A 176 4.91 22.35 0.90
CA ARG A 176 3.73 23.10 1.33
C ARG A 176 3.79 23.51 2.80
N LEU A 177 4.30 22.67 3.69
CA LEU A 177 4.48 23.03 5.10
C LEU A 177 5.51 24.16 5.27
N ALA A 178 6.60 24.12 4.50
CA ALA A 178 7.59 25.20 4.50
C ALA A 178 6.98 26.52 4.00
N GLU A 179 6.18 26.50 2.92
CA GLU A 179 5.46 27.69 2.43
C GLU A 179 4.49 28.28 3.46
N LEU A 180 3.87 27.44 4.28
CA LEU A 180 2.96 27.86 5.35
C LEU A 180 3.71 28.37 6.60
N GLY A 181 5.04 28.32 6.62
CA GLY A 181 5.89 28.84 7.69
C GLY A 181 6.30 27.82 8.75
N ALA A 182 5.99 26.53 8.57
CA ALA A 182 6.42 25.49 9.50
C ALA A 182 7.94 25.30 9.45
N GLN A 183 8.55 25.03 10.61
CA GLN A 183 9.98 24.80 10.75
C GLN A 183 10.30 23.31 10.54
N ARG A 184 11.12 23.02 9.53
CA ARG A 184 11.66 21.68 9.32
C ARG A 184 12.76 21.39 10.34
N VAL A 185 12.54 20.42 11.22
CA VAL A 185 13.51 20.06 12.25
C VAL A 185 14.49 18.99 11.77
N LEU A 186 13.97 18.01 11.03
CA LEU A 186 14.78 16.99 10.36
C LEU A 186 14.44 17.01 8.88
N ALA A 187 15.46 16.82 8.03
CA ALA A 187 15.27 16.71 6.59
C ALA A 187 14.27 15.60 6.26
N ARG A 188 13.49 15.80 5.20
CA ARG A 188 12.64 14.73 4.65
C ARG A 188 13.54 13.56 4.26
N VAL A 189 13.12 12.35 4.63
CA VAL A 189 13.80 11.12 4.22
C VAL A 189 12.93 10.43 3.18
N ASP A 190 13.48 10.25 1.98
CA ASP A 190 12.85 9.54 0.88
C ASP A 190 13.31 8.08 0.88
N CYS A 191 12.41 7.18 1.26
CA CYS A 191 12.65 5.75 1.30
C CYS A 191 12.21 5.07 0.00
N ASP A 192 13.07 4.19 -0.49
CA ASP A 192 12.77 3.28 -1.58
C ASP A 192 12.20 1.95 -1.02
N VAL A 193 12.01 0.93 -1.83
CA VAL A 193 11.43 -0.38 -1.42
C VAL A 193 12.17 -1.05 -0.26
N ASP A 194 13.47 -0.77 -0.09
CA ASP A 194 14.31 -1.20 1.02
C ASP A 194 14.24 -0.22 2.21
N PHE A 195 13.03 0.29 2.49
CA PHE A 195 12.80 1.37 3.45
C PHE A 195 13.17 1.05 4.90
N ALA A 196 13.30 -0.21 5.30
CA ALA A 196 13.42 -0.60 6.71
C ALA A 196 14.58 0.11 7.43
N LYS A 197 15.79 0.09 6.84
CA LYS A 197 16.97 0.76 7.43
C LYS A 197 16.84 2.29 7.46
N PRO A 198 16.53 3.00 6.34
CA PRO A 198 16.40 4.45 6.39
C PRO A 198 15.23 4.90 7.28
N ALA A 199 14.13 4.15 7.33
CA ALA A 199 13.02 4.42 8.24
C ALA A 199 13.44 4.28 9.71
N GLN A 200 14.17 3.22 10.07
CA GLN A 200 14.69 3.03 11.42
C GLN A 200 15.65 4.16 11.81
N ALA A 201 16.61 4.49 10.95
CA ALA A 201 17.56 5.58 11.21
C ALA A 201 16.85 6.93 11.38
N TRP A 202 15.78 7.18 10.61
CA TRP A 202 14.94 8.36 10.77
C TRP A 202 14.13 8.33 12.08
N GLN A 203 13.53 7.19 12.45
CA GLN A 203 12.84 7.04 13.73
C GLN A 203 13.78 7.35 14.90
N GLU A 204 15.02 6.84 14.87
CA GLU A 204 16.04 7.12 15.88
C GLU A 204 16.37 8.63 15.98
N GLN A 205 16.46 9.33 14.84
CA GLN A 205 16.66 10.79 14.82
C GLN A 205 15.45 11.55 15.38
N VAL A 206 14.23 11.15 15.02
CA VAL A 206 12.99 11.74 15.57
C VAL A 206 12.94 11.54 17.08
N LEU A 207 13.21 10.33 17.55
CA LEU A 207 13.29 10.00 18.98
C LEU A 207 14.37 10.81 19.70
N ALA A 208 15.49 11.15 19.05
CA ALA A 208 16.52 11.98 19.63
C ALA A 208 16.10 13.46 19.74
N GLN A 209 15.40 13.96 18.72
CA GLN A 209 15.07 15.38 18.56
C GLN A 209 13.79 15.79 19.30
N PHE A 210 12.78 14.91 19.35
CA PHE A 210 11.47 15.19 19.95
C PHE A 210 11.41 14.80 21.44
N LYS A 211 12.56 14.67 22.12
CA LYS A 211 12.62 14.40 23.56
C LYS A 211 11.79 15.44 24.33
N PRO A 212 11.08 15.03 25.39
CA PRO A 212 10.44 15.99 26.30
C PRO A 212 11.53 16.81 27.01
N GLU A 213 11.34 18.12 27.11
CA GLU A 213 12.15 18.96 27.99
C GLU A 213 11.79 18.60 29.44
N THR A 214 12.53 17.69 30.04
CA THR A 214 12.47 17.43 31.47
C THR A 214 13.89 17.24 31.96
N GLU A 215 14.27 18.04 32.97
CA GLU A 215 15.57 17.91 33.64
C GLU A 215 15.82 16.48 34.07
N ALA A 216 17.06 16.06 33.88
CA ALA A 216 17.54 14.70 34.04
C ALA A 216 17.08 14.05 35.35
N ALA A 217 16.31 12.97 35.23
CA ALA A 217 16.24 11.92 36.24
C ALA A 217 16.62 10.60 35.58
N ASN A 218 17.85 10.17 35.84
CA ASN A 218 18.31 8.80 35.64
C ASN A 218 17.27 7.84 36.22
N THR A 219 16.57 7.14 35.35
CA THR A 219 15.74 6.03 35.77
C THR A 219 15.90 4.92 34.75
N GLN A 220 16.74 3.94 35.09
CA GLN A 220 16.77 2.66 34.40
C GLN A 220 15.43 1.98 34.64
N PHE A 221 14.66 1.77 33.57
CA PHE A 221 13.44 0.98 33.63
C PHE A 221 13.59 -0.27 32.77
N ILE A 222 13.25 -1.39 33.41
CA ILE A 222 13.21 -2.74 32.85
C ILE A 222 12.12 -2.77 31.77
N THR A 223 12.49 -3.23 30.58
CA THR A 223 11.57 -3.46 29.46
C THR A 223 10.59 -4.56 29.83
N ASN A 224 9.37 -4.20 30.22
CA ASN A 224 8.24 -5.12 30.18
C ASN A 224 7.58 -5.00 28.80
N PRO A 225 7.53 -6.08 28.00
CA PRO A 225 6.85 -6.05 26.72
C PRO A 225 5.35 -5.88 26.97
N VAL A 226 4.80 -4.75 26.52
CA VAL A 226 3.36 -4.62 26.33
C VAL A 226 3.02 -5.57 25.20
N ALA A 227 2.29 -6.64 25.52
CA ALA A 227 1.76 -7.56 24.52
C ALA A 227 0.77 -6.77 23.64
N ALA A 228 1.27 -6.23 22.54
CA ALA A 228 0.44 -5.91 21.40
C ALA A 228 -0.16 -7.23 20.93
N SER A 229 -1.49 -7.34 21.00
CA SER A 229 -2.21 -8.42 20.33
C SER A 229 -2.15 -8.17 18.83
N VAL A 230 -0.98 -8.38 18.25
CA VAL A 230 -0.79 -8.46 16.81
C VAL A 230 -1.18 -9.89 16.46
N SER A 231 -2.31 -10.04 15.78
CA SER A 231 -2.57 -11.23 14.99
C SER A 231 -1.51 -11.24 13.88
N GLU A 232 -0.32 -11.75 14.15
CA GLU A 232 0.68 -11.99 13.11
C GLU A 232 0.08 -12.96 12.10
N ALA A 233 0.00 -12.53 10.83
CA ALA A 233 -0.34 -13.43 9.74
C ALA A 233 0.65 -14.61 9.78
N LEU A 234 0.13 -15.85 9.66
CA LEU A 234 0.93 -17.06 9.80
C LEU A 234 2.11 -17.09 8.80
N TYR A 235 1.92 -16.46 7.64
CA TYR A 235 2.91 -16.30 6.59
C TYR A 235 3.11 -14.83 6.23
N SER A 236 4.34 -14.49 5.89
CA SER A 236 4.77 -13.13 5.53
C SER A 236 5.86 -13.19 4.44
N SER A 237 6.38 -12.04 4.02
CA SER A 237 7.53 -11.98 3.08
C SER A 237 8.76 -12.73 3.63
N GLU A 238 8.97 -12.69 4.94
CA GLU A 238 10.10 -13.37 5.61
C GLU A 238 9.85 -14.87 5.81
N ARG A 239 8.59 -15.29 5.79
CA ARG A 239 8.15 -16.67 5.99
C ARG A 239 7.00 -16.98 5.02
N PRO A 240 7.29 -17.11 3.72
CA PRO A 240 6.25 -17.42 2.74
C PRO A 240 5.76 -18.86 2.93
N PHE A 241 4.54 -19.12 2.48
CA PHE A 241 3.99 -20.45 2.37
C PHE A 241 4.47 -21.11 1.08
N LYS A 242 4.95 -22.34 1.17
CA LYS A 242 5.30 -23.15 0.01
C LYS A 242 4.03 -23.77 -0.55
N SER A 243 3.45 -23.13 -1.56
CA SER A 243 2.20 -23.54 -2.19
C SER A 243 2.45 -24.37 -3.45
N GLU A 244 1.70 -25.47 -3.60
CA GLU A 244 1.68 -26.30 -4.80
C GLU A 244 0.82 -25.66 -5.90
N LEU A 245 1.31 -25.67 -7.13
CA LEU A 245 0.53 -25.28 -8.30
C LEU A 245 -0.36 -26.46 -8.72
N LEU A 246 -1.67 -26.27 -8.68
CA LEU A 246 -2.67 -27.25 -9.07
C LEU A 246 -2.94 -27.22 -10.57
N THR A 247 -3.08 -26.01 -11.12
CA THR A 247 -3.49 -25.80 -12.52
C THR A 247 -2.67 -24.68 -13.16
N SER A 248 -2.28 -24.89 -14.42
CA SER A 248 -1.65 -23.87 -15.27
C SER A 248 -2.22 -23.94 -16.68
N ILE A 249 -2.92 -22.88 -17.09
CA ILE A 249 -3.63 -22.81 -18.37
C ILE A 249 -3.31 -21.50 -19.06
N ASN A 250 -2.81 -21.54 -20.30
CA ASN A 250 -2.74 -20.36 -21.15
C ASN A 250 -4.14 -20.05 -21.71
N LEU A 251 -4.69 -18.89 -21.35
CA LEU A 251 -6.02 -18.43 -21.74
C LEU A 251 -6.05 -17.75 -23.12
N THR A 252 -4.89 -17.37 -23.65
CA THR A 252 -4.83 -16.81 -25.01
C THR A 252 -4.71 -17.92 -26.04
N ASP A 253 -5.47 -17.81 -27.12
CA ASP A 253 -5.52 -18.81 -28.19
C ASP A 253 -4.32 -18.66 -29.15
N THR A 254 -4.13 -19.70 -29.96
CA THR A 254 -3.14 -19.77 -31.03
C THR A 254 -3.24 -18.54 -31.93
N GLY A 255 -2.11 -17.86 -32.13
CA GLY A 255 -2.04 -16.63 -32.94
C GLY A 255 -2.16 -15.33 -32.14
N SER A 256 -2.39 -15.39 -30.82
CA SER A 256 -2.16 -14.24 -29.95
C SER A 256 -0.68 -13.82 -29.97
N SER A 257 -0.42 -12.52 -29.83
CA SER A 257 0.95 -11.97 -29.72
C SER A 257 1.46 -11.94 -28.28
N LYS A 258 0.77 -12.60 -27.35
CA LYS A 258 1.04 -12.61 -25.92
C LYS A 258 0.54 -13.91 -25.32
N GLU A 259 0.98 -14.17 -24.11
CA GLU A 259 0.53 -15.31 -23.31
C GLU A 259 -0.04 -14.79 -22.01
N VAL A 260 -1.24 -15.24 -21.65
CA VAL A 260 -1.90 -14.89 -20.39
C VAL A 260 -2.32 -16.16 -19.69
N TRP A 261 -1.73 -16.40 -18.52
CA TRP A 261 -1.84 -17.65 -17.79
C TRP A 261 -2.82 -17.53 -16.63
N HIS A 262 -3.74 -18.48 -16.53
CA HIS A 262 -4.48 -18.80 -15.33
C HIS A 262 -3.68 -19.79 -14.50
N LEU A 263 -3.46 -19.48 -13.23
CA LEU A 263 -2.71 -20.33 -12.31
C LEU A 263 -3.53 -20.54 -11.05
N GLU A 264 -3.58 -21.77 -10.55
CA GLU A 264 -4.30 -22.12 -9.33
C GLU A 264 -3.32 -22.73 -8.33
N PHE A 265 -3.21 -22.12 -7.15
CA PHE A 265 -2.29 -22.51 -6.09
C PHE A 265 -3.06 -23.09 -4.90
N SER A 266 -2.62 -24.23 -4.39
CA SER A 266 -3.20 -24.85 -3.19
C SER A 266 -2.82 -24.06 -1.94
N LEU A 267 -3.82 -23.81 -1.09
CA LEU A 267 -3.70 -23.28 0.26
C LEU A 267 -4.05 -24.35 1.31
N GLU A 268 -4.21 -25.62 0.91
CA GLU A 268 -4.53 -26.71 1.82
C GLU A 268 -3.50 -26.78 2.97
N ASP A 269 -3.99 -27.05 4.18
CA ASP A 269 -3.23 -27.11 5.43
C ASP A 269 -2.45 -25.84 5.84
N SER A 270 -2.53 -24.75 5.06
CA SER A 270 -1.82 -23.51 5.37
C SER A 270 -2.50 -22.70 6.48
N GLY A 271 -3.83 -22.80 6.61
CA GLY A 271 -4.60 -21.88 7.46
C GLY A 271 -4.63 -20.43 6.94
N ILE A 272 -4.16 -20.18 5.72
CA ILE A 272 -4.24 -18.87 5.06
C ILE A 272 -5.71 -18.55 4.81
N GLN A 273 -6.09 -17.31 5.13
CA GLN A 273 -7.38 -16.74 4.78
C GLN A 273 -7.15 -15.47 3.97
N TYR A 274 -8.01 -15.24 2.99
CA TYR A 274 -8.00 -14.03 2.17
C TYR A 274 -9.44 -13.63 1.83
N GLN A 275 -9.61 -12.41 1.31
CA GLN A 275 -10.88 -11.88 0.85
C GLN A 275 -10.80 -11.47 -0.63
N PRO A 276 -11.93 -11.48 -1.37
CA PRO A 276 -11.98 -10.91 -2.71
C PRO A 276 -11.41 -9.48 -2.75
N GLY A 277 -10.48 -9.26 -3.68
CA GLY A 277 -9.73 -8.01 -3.82
C GLY A 277 -8.37 -7.99 -3.12
N ASP A 278 -8.03 -9.02 -2.35
CA ASP A 278 -6.67 -9.21 -1.82
C ASP A 278 -5.66 -9.53 -2.91
N ILE A 279 -4.39 -9.42 -2.50
CA ILE A 279 -3.22 -9.59 -3.34
C ILE A 279 -2.47 -10.84 -2.87
N LEU A 280 -2.07 -11.68 -3.82
CA LEU A 280 -1.09 -12.73 -3.58
C LEU A 280 0.29 -12.19 -3.96
N ALA A 281 1.22 -12.20 -3.02
CA ALA A 281 2.62 -11.94 -3.29
C ALA A 281 3.34 -13.27 -3.57
N VAL A 282 4.16 -13.31 -4.61
CA VAL A 282 4.90 -14.49 -5.05
C VAL A 282 6.40 -14.17 -5.09
N GLN A 283 7.20 -15.00 -4.43
CA GLN A 283 8.66 -14.90 -4.46
C GLN A 283 9.23 -15.84 -5.51
N LEU A 284 9.97 -15.28 -6.46
CA LEU A 284 10.62 -16.02 -7.54
C LEU A 284 12.05 -15.52 -7.72
N PRO A 285 13.03 -16.41 -7.93
CA PRO A 285 14.39 -16.02 -8.23
C PRO A 285 14.49 -15.37 -9.61
N ASN A 286 15.58 -14.64 -9.84
CA ASN A 286 15.95 -14.19 -11.17
C ASN A 286 16.19 -15.37 -12.12
N ASP A 287 15.96 -15.13 -13.40
CA ASP A 287 16.25 -16.11 -14.44
C ASP A 287 17.76 -16.41 -14.49
N ALA A 288 18.10 -17.70 -14.55
CA ALA A 288 19.51 -18.13 -14.57
C ALA A 288 20.28 -17.55 -15.76
N ALA A 289 19.65 -17.39 -16.93
CA ALA A 289 20.29 -16.81 -18.10
C ALA A 289 20.54 -15.31 -17.94
N LEU A 290 19.65 -14.57 -17.25
CA LEU A 290 19.90 -13.17 -16.91
C LEU A 290 21.07 -13.04 -15.92
N VAL A 291 21.11 -13.90 -14.89
CA VAL A 291 22.24 -13.94 -13.94
C VAL A 291 23.55 -14.22 -14.67
N ASP A 292 23.56 -15.21 -15.58
CA ASP A 292 24.74 -15.55 -16.39
C ASP A 292 25.19 -14.37 -17.26
N GLU A 293 24.25 -13.66 -17.86
CA GLU A 293 24.55 -12.50 -18.70
C GLU A 293 25.11 -11.33 -17.87
N VAL A 294 24.55 -11.03 -16.69
CA VAL A 294 25.09 -10.02 -15.77
C VAL A 294 26.52 -10.37 -15.34
N LEU A 295 26.77 -11.62 -14.97
CA LEU A 295 28.11 -12.09 -14.61
C LEU A 295 29.08 -11.96 -15.79
N ARG A 296 28.64 -12.33 -17.01
CA ARG A 296 29.47 -12.26 -18.22
C ARG A 296 29.81 -10.82 -18.59
N GLN A 297 28.84 -9.92 -18.61
CA GLN A 297 29.04 -8.52 -18.97
C GLN A 297 29.85 -7.77 -17.89
N GLY A 298 29.63 -8.11 -16.62
CA GLY A 298 30.41 -7.58 -15.49
C GLY A 298 31.80 -8.22 -15.32
N GLN A 299 32.15 -9.23 -16.11
CA GLN A 299 33.42 -9.98 -16.03
C GLN A 299 33.65 -10.67 -14.66
N PHE A 300 32.57 -11.19 -14.07
CA PHE A 300 32.60 -11.93 -12.80
C PHE A 300 32.56 -13.44 -13.04
N THR A 301 33.15 -14.20 -12.11
CA THR A 301 33.07 -15.67 -12.09
C THR A 301 31.77 -16.17 -11.46
N GLY A 302 31.14 -15.36 -10.59
CA GLY A 302 29.98 -15.72 -9.78
C GLY A 302 30.33 -16.41 -8.46
N SER A 303 31.60 -16.78 -8.26
CA SER A 303 32.11 -17.43 -7.04
C SER A 303 32.68 -16.45 -6.02
N GLU A 304 32.78 -15.17 -6.38
CA GLU A 304 33.25 -14.11 -5.49
C GLU A 304 32.39 -14.06 -4.23
N THR A 305 33.03 -13.96 -3.07
CA THR A 305 32.34 -13.74 -1.80
C THR A 305 31.92 -12.29 -1.70
N VAL A 306 30.63 -12.06 -1.48
CA VAL A 306 30.03 -10.74 -1.27
C VAL A 306 29.29 -10.73 0.07
N ARG A 307 29.21 -9.54 0.69
CA ARG A 307 28.46 -9.34 1.92
C ARG A 307 27.15 -8.61 1.64
N LEU A 308 26.04 -9.28 1.90
CA LEU A 308 24.70 -8.69 1.93
C LEU A 308 24.21 -8.68 3.36
N ASN A 309 24.02 -7.49 3.92
CA ASN A 309 23.72 -7.32 5.35
C ASN A 309 24.77 -8.02 6.22
N GLU A 310 24.36 -8.95 7.08
CA GLU A 310 25.24 -9.72 7.95
C GLU A 310 25.66 -11.08 7.35
N HIS A 311 25.26 -11.37 6.11
CA HIS A 311 25.51 -12.65 5.46
C HIS A 311 26.60 -12.54 4.39
N GLU A 312 27.51 -13.51 4.40
CA GLU A 312 28.49 -13.71 3.32
C GLU A 312 28.03 -14.87 2.43
N LEU A 313 27.95 -14.61 1.12
CA LEU A 313 27.51 -15.59 0.14
C LEU A 313 28.22 -15.39 -1.20
N ALA A 314 28.09 -16.36 -2.10
CA ALA A 314 28.60 -16.24 -3.46
C ALA A 314 27.80 -15.21 -4.27
N LEU A 315 28.47 -14.42 -5.10
CA LEU A 315 27.85 -13.40 -5.96
C LEU A 315 26.68 -13.98 -6.79
N ARG A 316 26.83 -15.17 -7.36
CA ARG A 316 25.74 -15.83 -8.09
C ARG A 316 24.49 -16.00 -7.24
N THR A 317 24.63 -16.38 -5.97
CA THR A 317 23.48 -16.56 -5.06
C THR A 317 22.82 -15.21 -4.76
N ALA A 318 23.63 -14.16 -4.55
CA ALA A 318 23.15 -12.80 -4.36
C ALA A 318 22.30 -12.32 -5.54
N LEU A 319 22.84 -12.46 -6.76
CA LEU A 319 22.17 -12.09 -8.00
C LEU A 319 20.94 -12.97 -8.30
N SER A 320 20.93 -14.24 -7.89
CA SER A 320 19.81 -15.14 -8.18
C SER A 320 18.61 -14.91 -7.28
N HIS A 321 18.82 -14.63 -5.99
CA HIS A 321 17.75 -14.69 -4.98
C HIS A 321 17.50 -13.38 -4.23
N HIS A 322 18.43 -12.42 -4.27
CA HIS A 322 18.39 -11.29 -3.34
C HIS A 322 18.41 -9.91 -4.00
N LEU A 323 18.83 -9.81 -5.26
CA LEU A 323 19.05 -8.53 -5.92
C LEU A 323 18.23 -8.42 -7.21
N GLU A 324 17.64 -7.25 -7.45
CA GLU A 324 16.86 -6.95 -8.66
C GLU A 324 17.79 -6.72 -9.85
N LEU A 325 17.56 -7.46 -10.94
CA LEU A 325 18.39 -7.39 -12.15
C LEU A 325 17.62 -6.87 -13.36
N SER A 326 16.30 -7.02 -13.38
CA SER A 326 15.44 -6.74 -14.52
C SER A 326 14.98 -5.28 -14.59
N THR A 327 15.07 -4.54 -13.48
CA THR A 327 14.70 -3.13 -13.39
C THR A 327 15.92 -2.28 -13.05
N VAL A 328 16.18 -1.27 -13.87
CA VAL A 328 17.23 -0.27 -13.64
C VAL A 328 16.58 1.04 -13.23
N THR A 329 16.92 1.58 -12.06
CA THR A 329 16.39 2.88 -11.63
C THR A 329 17.37 4.01 -11.98
N LYS A 330 16.82 5.21 -12.18
CA LYS A 330 17.61 6.42 -12.44
C LYS A 330 18.66 6.67 -11.33
N ARG A 331 18.27 6.41 -10.08
CA ARG A 331 19.15 6.55 -8.90
C ARG A 331 20.36 5.62 -9.00
N GLN A 332 20.13 4.34 -9.29
CA GLN A 332 21.22 3.37 -9.41
C GLN A 332 22.09 3.70 -10.62
N LEU A 333 21.50 4.07 -11.76
CA LEU A 333 22.28 4.42 -12.95
C LEU A 333 23.18 5.65 -12.72
N LYS A 334 22.72 6.62 -11.92
CA LYS A 334 23.54 7.76 -11.47
C LYS A 334 24.71 7.31 -10.58
N GLN A 335 24.45 6.48 -9.57
CA GLN A 335 25.50 5.92 -8.71
C GLN A 335 26.52 5.12 -9.52
N TYR A 336 26.06 4.33 -10.48
CA TYR A 336 26.93 3.60 -11.41
C TYR A 336 27.82 4.55 -12.20
N ALA A 337 27.25 5.60 -12.80
CA ALA A 337 27.97 6.61 -13.58
C ALA A 337 29.08 7.30 -12.77
N GLU A 338 28.82 7.57 -11.49
CA GLU A 338 29.79 8.13 -10.54
C GLU A 338 30.92 7.11 -10.24
N LEU A 339 30.57 5.85 -9.94
CA LEU A 339 31.54 4.78 -9.65
C LEU A 339 32.50 4.54 -10.82
N ILE A 340 31.98 4.52 -12.05
CA ILE A 340 32.78 4.23 -13.24
C ILE A 340 33.40 5.49 -13.88
N LYS A 341 33.11 6.67 -13.34
CA LYS A 341 33.59 7.98 -13.82
C LYS A 341 33.30 8.22 -15.31
N GLN A 342 32.12 7.83 -15.77
CA GLN A 342 31.69 8.00 -17.17
C GLN A 342 30.92 9.32 -17.31
N THR A 343 31.57 10.33 -17.89
CA THR A 343 31.06 11.72 -17.97
C THR A 343 29.79 11.87 -18.81
N GLU A 344 29.65 11.14 -19.92
CA GLU A 344 28.47 11.20 -20.79
C GLU A 344 27.23 10.63 -20.09
N LEU A 345 27.38 9.51 -19.37
CA LEU A 345 26.33 8.89 -18.59
C LEU A 345 25.95 9.79 -17.41
N GLN A 346 26.93 10.40 -16.74
CA GLN A 346 26.67 11.41 -15.70
C GLN A 346 25.84 12.59 -16.23
N ALA A 347 26.14 13.08 -17.44
CA ALA A 347 25.32 14.13 -18.06
C ALA A 347 23.92 13.61 -18.45
N ALA A 348 23.84 12.38 -18.98
CA ALA A 348 22.59 11.79 -19.45
C ALA A 348 21.61 11.48 -18.30
N VAL A 349 22.09 11.05 -17.12
CA VAL A 349 21.22 10.81 -15.95
C VAL A 349 20.69 12.11 -15.35
N GLU A 350 21.37 13.24 -15.51
CA GLU A 350 20.84 14.54 -15.04
C GLU A 350 19.79 15.12 -16.01
N ALA A 351 19.89 14.78 -17.30
CA ALA A 351 18.89 15.18 -18.28
C ALA A 351 17.57 14.42 -18.05
N LYS A 352 16.45 15.17 -17.97
CA LYS A 352 15.14 14.63 -17.56
C LYS A 352 14.68 13.44 -18.40
N ASP A 353 14.81 13.55 -19.72
CA ASP A 353 14.19 12.58 -20.66
C ASP A 353 15.22 11.75 -21.45
N ALA A 354 16.52 12.02 -21.31
CA ALA A 354 17.55 11.43 -22.19
C ALA A 354 17.65 9.89 -22.08
N LEU A 355 17.31 9.33 -20.91
CA LEU A 355 17.41 7.90 -20.63
C LEU A 355 16.05 7.25 -20.36
N LYS A 356 14.94 7.92 -20.67
CA LYS A 356 13.60 7.41 -20.33
C LYS A 356 13.34 6.04 -20.96
N ASP A 357 13.53 5.92 -22.26
CA ASP A 357 13.31 4.66 -22.99
C ASP A 357 14.29 3.56 -22.55
N PHE A 358 15.53 3.95 -22.25
CA PHE A 358 16.56 3.04 -21.75
C PHE A 358 16.19 2.50 -20.37
N LEU A 359 15.81 3.35 -19.41
CA LEU A 359 15.39 2.93 -18.07
C LEU A 359 14.12 2.07 -18.09
N TRP A 360 13.23 2.30 -19.06
CA TRP A 360 12.01 1.50 -19.23
C TRP A 360 12.27 0.09 -19.78
N THR A 361 13.35 -0.12 -20.54
CA THR A 361 13.58 -1.36 -21.31
C THR A 361 14.84 -2.13 -20.92
N ALA A 362 15.86 -1.45 -20.39
CA ALA A 362 17.14 -2.06 -20.08
C ALA A 362 17.12 -2.82 -18.75
N ASP A 363 17.80 -3.97 -18.74
CA ASP A 363 18.18 -4.67 -17.52
C ASP A 363 19.64 -4.35 -17.13
N TRP A 364 20.11 -4.90 -16.01
CA TRP A 364 21.50 -4.67 -15.58
C TRP A 364 22.55 -5.30 -16.49
N ALA A 365 22.21 -6.32 -17.27
CA ALA A 365 23.11 -6.84 -18.28
C ALA A 365 23.32 -5.82 -19.41
N ASP A 366 22.28 -5.10 -19.83
CA ASP A 366 22.41 -4.04 -20.83
C ASP A 366 23.20 -2.85 -20.32
N VAL A 367 23.03 -2.46 -19.05
CA VAL A 367 23.83 -1.39 -18.44
C VAL A 367 25.31 -1.73 -18.50
N LEU A 368 25.67 -2.95 -18.07
CA LEU A 368 27.05 -3.42 -18.07
C LEU A 368 27.61 -3.61 -19.49
N GLN A 369 26.77 -3.99 -20.45
CA GLN A 369 27.15 -4.09 -21.86
C GLN A 369 27.39 -2.72 -22.50
N THR A 370 26.50 -1.76 -22.25
CA THR A 370 26.51 -0.43 -22.87
C THR A 370 27.61 0.44 -22.28
N TYR A 371 27.83 0.31 -20.97
CA TYR A 371 28.81 1.09 -20.21
C TYR A 371 29.76 0.14 -19.45
N PRO A 372 30.66 -0.55 -20.14
CA PRO A 372 31.52 -1.56 -19.53
C PRO A 372 32.49 -0.96 -18.51
N SER A 373 32.69 -1.65 -17.38
CA SER A 373 33.59 -1.21 -16.32
C SER A 373 34.16 -2.39 -15.52
N LYS A 374 35.23 -2.15 -14.77
CA LYS A 374 35.82 -3.09 -13.81
C LYS A 374 35.34 -2.77 -12.40
N LEU A 375 34.10 -3.18 -12.09
CA LEU A 375 33.58 -3.12 -10.73
C LEU A 375 34.14 -4.27 -9.88
N THR A 376 34.23 -4.05 -8.56
CA THR A 376 34.33 -5.18 -7.63
C THR A 376 32.96 -5.84 -7.47
N ALA A 377 32.92 -7.13 -7.15
CA ALA A 377 31.67 -7.82 -6.87
C ALA A 377 30.88 -7.14 -5.74
N GLN A 378 31.58 -6.64 -4.72
CA GLN A 378 30.97 -5.90 -3.62
C GLN A 378 30.32 -4.58 -4.09
N ALA A 379 30.99 -3.82 -4.96
CA ALA A 379 30.43 -2.58 -5.49
C ALA A 379 29.18 -2.83 -6.36
N LEU A 380 29.12 -3.95 -7.08
CA LEU A 380 27.92 -4.33 -7.82
C LEU A 380 26.76 -4.61 -6.86
N VAL A 381 26.96 -5.41 -5.81
CA VAL A 381 25.84 -5.75 -4.91
C VAL A 381 25.36 -4.57 -4.07
N GLU A 382 26.24 -3.59 -3.77
CA GLU A 382 25.86 -2.34 -3.07
C GLU A 382 25.08 -1.37 -3.96
N LEU A 383 25.22 -1.51 -5.29
CA LEU A 383 24.50 -0.74 -6.28
C LEU A 383 23.10 -1.30 -6.56
N LEU A 384 22.96 -2.62 -6.53
CA LEU A 384 21.71 -3.31 -6.82
C LEU A 384 20.72 -3.20 -5.67
N ARG A 385 19.45 -2.95 -5.99
CA ARG A 385 18.35 -2.93 -5.01
C ARG A 385 17.91 -4.36 -4.68
N PRO A 386 17.25 -4.60 -3.53
CA PRO A 386 16.74 -5.92 -3.21
C PRO A 386 15.69 -6.40 -4.22
N LEU A 387 15.73 -7.69 -4.54
CA LEU A 387 14.70 -8.34 -5.36
C LEU A 387 13.34 -8.23 -4.67
N GLN A 388 12.32 -7.82 -5.41
CA GLN A 388 10.98 -7.59 -4.87
C GLN A 388 10.04 -8.76 -5.16
N ASP A 389 9.20 -9.09 -4.18
CA ASP A 389 8.12 -10.05 -4.34
C ASP A 389 7.05 -9.49 -5.29
N ARG A 390 6.61 -10.31 -6.26
CA ARG A 390 5.65 -9.84 -7.26
C ARG A 390 4.22 -10.03 -6.75
N GLN A 391 3.47 -8.94 -6.81
CA GLN A 391 2.10 -8.86 -6.34
C GLN A 391 1.12 -9.07 -7.51
N TYR A 392 0.11 -9.90 -7.29
CA TYR A 392 -0.95 -10.19 -8.24
C TYR A 392 -2.32 -10.07 -7.54
N SER A 393 -3.26 -9.35 -8.16
CA SER A 393 -4.65 -9.31 -7.70
C SER A 393 -5.25 -10.72 -7.78
N ILE A 394 -5.83 -11.20 -6.68
CA ILE A 394 -6.37 -12.55 -6.61
C ILE A 394 -7.61 -12.69 -7.50
N ALA A 395 -7.64 -13.77 -8.29
CA ALA A 395 -8.68 -14.06 -9.29
C ALA A 395 -9.74 -15.09 -8.86
N SER A 396 -9.73 -15.52 -7.60
CA SER A 396 -10.69 -16.48 -7.02
C SER A 396 -11.39 -15.92 -5.78
N SER A 397 -12.59 -16.43 -5.49
CA SER A 397 -13.25 -16.23 -4.20
C SER A 397 -12.97 -17.43 -3.29
N PRO A 398 -12.63 -17.22 -2.01
CA PRO A 398 -12.41 -18.33 -1.07
C PRO A 398 -13.71 -19.11 -0.76
N LYS A 399 -14.89 -18.54 -1.06
CA LYS A 399 -16.17 -19.23 -0.89
C LYS A 399 -16.50 -20.15 -2.06
N ALA A 400 -16.11 -19.76 -3.27
CA ALA A 400 -16.30 -20.58 -4.46
C ALA A 400 -15.16 -21.60 -4.62
N HIS A 401 -13.96 -21.26 -4.16
CA HIS A 401 -12.74 -22.05 -4.28
C HIS A 401 -12.07 -22.16 -2.89
N PRO A 402 -12.59 -23.02 -2.01
CA PRO A 402 -11.98 -23.24 -0.70
C PRO A 402 -10.57 -23.81 -0.89
N ASP A 403 -9.64 -23.36 -0.06
CA ASP A 403 -8.25 -23.83 -0.06
C ASP A 403 -7.49 -23.65 -1.39
N GLU A 404 -7.93 -22.73 -2.26
CA GLU A 404 -7.27 -22.41 -3.53
C GLU A 404 -7.14 -20.87 -3.70
N VAL A 405 -6.04 -20.44 -4.33
CA VAL A 405 -5.84 -19.03 -4.74
C VAL A 405 -5.42 -18.94 -6.20
N HIS A 406 -6.13 -18.13 -6.97
CA HIS A 406 -5.98 -18.09 -8.42
C HIS A 406 -5.31 -16.80 -8.86
N LEU A 407 -4.43 -16.87 -9.85
CA LEU A 407 -3.78 -15.75 -10.49
C LEU A 407 -4.14 -15.65 -11.97
N LEU A 408 -4.06 -14.43 -12.49
CA LEU A 408 -4.10 -14.15 -13.92
C LEU A 408 -2.85 -13.36 -14.32
N VAL A 409 -1.93 -14.01 -15.03
CA VAL A 409 -0.59 -13.50 -15.27
C VAL A 409 -0.31 -13.35 -16.76
N LYS A 410 -0.15 -12.11 -17.22
CA LYS A 410 0.41 -11.85 -18.56
C LYS A 410 1.92 -12.06 -18.51
N ARG A 411 2.44 -12.95 -19.36
CA ARG A 411 3.88 -13.16 -19.51
C ARG A 411 4.51 -11.91 -20.12
N VAL A 412 5.52 -11.35 -19.46
CA VAL A 412 6.27 -10.19 -19.94
C VAL A 412 7.49 -10.69 -20.72
N GLN A 413 7.53 -10.37 -22.00
CA GLN A 413 8.68 -10.60 -22.86
C GLN A 413 8.78 -9.52 -23.94
N TYR A 414 10.00 -9.10 -24.27
CA TYR A 414 10.24 -8.11 -25.34
C TYR A 414 11.69 -8.16 -25.83
N PRO A 415 11.96 -7.85 -27.10
CA PRO A 415 13.32 -7.73 -27.61
C PRO A 415 13.90 -6.35 -27.28
N PHE A 416 15.13 -6.31 -26.79
CA PHE A 416 15.90 -5.08 -26.60
C PHE A 416 17.39 -5.39 -26.69
N ASN A 417 18.18 -4.48 -27.26
CA ASN A 417 19.65 -4.59 -27.35
C ASN A 417 20.19 -5.96 -27.87
N GLY A 418 19.47 -6.58 -28.80
CA GLY A 418 19.85 -7.88 -29.38
C GLY A 418 19.56 -9.11 -28.50
N ARG A 419 18.88 -8.95 -27.36
CA ARG A 419 18.44 -10.05 -26.48
C ARG A 419 16.93 -10.03 -26.28
N GLU A 420 16.38 -11.20 -25.97
CA GLU A 420 15.02 -11.31 -25.43
C GLU A 420 15.06 -11.05 -23.91
N HIS A 421 14.22 -10.12 -23.47
CA HIS A 421 14.06 -9.77 -22.07
C HIS A 421 12.82 -10.44 -21.53
N LEU A 422 12.90 -10.99 -20.33
CA LEU A 422 11.84 -11.76 -19.68
C LEU A 422 11.56 -11.14 -18.31
N GLY A 423 10.30 -10.89 -17.99
CA GLY A 423 9.94 -10.40 -16.65
C GLY A 423 10.11 -11.52 -15.61
N THR A 424 10.92 -11.28 -14.58
CA THR A 424 11.34 -12.27 -13.56
C THR A 424 10.19 -13.14 -13.07
N ALA A 425 9.18 -12.55 -12.43
CA ALA A 425 8.06 -13.30 -11.88
C ALA A 425 7.14 -13.89 -12.95
N SER A 426 6.76 -13.10 -13.96
CA SER A 426 5.81 -13.55 -14.99
C SER A 426 6.33 -14.75 -15.81
N ASN A 427 7.63 -14.79 -16.07
CA ASN A 427 8.27 -15.87 -16.81
C ASN A 427 8.64 -17.05 -15.90
N GLY A 428 8.92 -16.81 -14.60
CA GLY A 428 8.99 -17.86 -13.60
C GLY A 428 7.68 -18.63 -13.51
N LEU A 429 6.57 -17.91 -13.32
CA LEU A 429 5.22 -18.46 -13.23
C LEU A 429 4.77 -19.19 -14.50
N ALA A 430 5.01 -18.59 -15.68
CA ALA A 430 4.63 -19.21 -16.96
C ALA A 430 5.38 -20.54 -17.26
N ARG A 431 6.46 -20.84 -16.54
CA ARG A 431 7.22 -22.09 -16.68
C ARG A 431 6.77 -23.18 -15.71
N LEU A 432 5.98 -22.84 -14.69
CA LEU A 432 5.50 -23.81 -13.72
C LEU A 432 4.49 -24.77 -14.35
N GLN A 433 4.56 -26.02 -13.92
CA GLN A 433 3.63 -27.09 -14.26
C GLN A 433 2.87 -27.53 -13.01
N ALA A 434 1.71 -28.17 -13.19
CA ALA A 434 0.97 -28.76 -12.08
C ALA A 434 1.89 -29.71 -11.28
N GLY A 435 1.89 -29.56 -9.95
CA GLY A 435 2.80 -30.25 -9.02
C GLY A 435 4.09 -29.49 -8.70
N ASP A 436 4.41 -28.39 -9.40
CA ASP A 436 5.50 -27.49 -9.01
C ASP A 436 5.10 -26.63 -7.79
N PHE A 437 6.08 -25.96 -7.18
CA PHE A 437 5.85 -25.15 -5.98
C PHE A 437 6.32 -23.71 -6.16
N SER A 438 5.64 -22.78 -5.49
CA SER A 438 6.07 -21.39 -5.33
C SER A 438 5.91 -20.90 -3.90
N GLN A 439 6.70 -19.89 -3.55
CA GLN A 439 6.63 -19.24 -2.24
C GLN A 439 5.63 -18.09 -2.32
N VAL A 440 4.55 -18.16 -1.53
CA VAL A 440 3.44 -17.20 -1.60
C VAL A 440 3.02 -16.70 -0.22
N TYR A 441 2.46 -15.50 -0.15
CA TYR A 441 1.77 -15.00 1.04
C TYR A 441 0.70 -13.98 0.65
N ILE A 442 -0.29 -13.80 1.53
CA ILE A 442 -1.38 -12.85 1.31
C ILE A 442 -0.99 -11.47 1.77
N LYS A 443 -1.32 -10.47 0.97
CA LYS A 443 -1.28 -9.06 1.33
C LYS A 443 -2.69 -8.50 1.28
N GLU A 444 -3.18 -8.05 2.43
CA GLU A 444 -4.49 -7.44 2.53
C GLU A 444 -4.59 -6.15 1.71
N ASN A 445 -5.72 -5.96 1.03
CA ASN A 445 -6.05 -4.75 0.30
C ASN A 445 -7.41 -4.17 0.76
N PRO A 446 -7.48 -3.57 1.96
CA PRO A 446 -8.76 -3.10 2.52
C PRO A 446 -9.44 -2.00 1.69
N HIS A 447 -8.70 -1.36 0.78
CA HIS A 447 -9.18 -0.30 -0.12
C HIS A 447 -9.78 -0.83 -1.44
N PHE A 448 -9.76 -2.14 -1.65
CA PHE A 448 -10.36 -2.78 -2.83
C PHE A 448 -11.26 -3.95 -2.39
N ARG A 449 -12.52 -3.64 -2.08
CA ARG A 449 -13.49 -4.58 -1.49
C ARG A 449 -14.88 -4.42 -2.06
N LEU A 450 -15.60 -5.54 -2.08
CA LEU A 450 -17.05 -5.54 -2.28
C LEU A 450 -17.74 -4.70 -1.18
N PRO A 451 -18.84 -4.01 -1.49
CA PRO A 451 -19.60 -3.25 -0.50
C PRO A 451 -20.24 -4.19 0.53
N ALA A 452 -20.40 -3.68 1.75
CA ALA A 452 -21.03 -4.45 2.83
C ALA A 452 -22.51 -4.78 2.54
N ASP A 453 -23.23 -3.90 1.83
CA ASP A 453 -24.58 -4.17 1.34
C ASP A 453 -24.52 -4.94 0.01
N PRO A 454 -24.94 -6.23 -0.02
CA PRO A 454 -24.86 -7.08 -1.20
C PRO A 454 -25.77 -6.63 -2.36
N THR A 455 -26.74 -5.75 -2.09
CA THR A 455 -27.65 -5.20 -3.11
C THR A 455 -27.08 -4.00 -3.86
N THR A 456 -25.94 -3.47 -3.39
CA THR A 456 -25.26 -2.33 -4.02
C THR A 456 -24.80 -2.69 -5.43
N LYS A 457 -25.05 -1.78 -6.37
CA LYS A 457 -24.63 -1.91 -7.77
C LYS A 457 -23.13 -1.79 -7.93
N LEU A 458 -22.55 -2.63 -8.77
CA LEU A 458 -21.13 -2.69 -9.06
C LEU A 458 -20.88 -2.37 -10.54
N ILE A 459 -20.03 -1.39 -10.80
CA ILE A 459 -19.44 -1.11 -12.11
C ILE A 459 -17.98 -1.50 -12.04
N MET A 460 -17.58 -2.52 -12.79
CA MET A 460 -16.24 -3.08 -12.79
C MET A 460 -15.59 -2.83 -14.14
N ILE A 461 -14.41 -2.22 -14.17
CA ILE A 461 -13.72 -1.83 -15.40
C ILE A 461 -12.34 -2.47 -15.40
N GLY A 462 -12.15 -3.48 -16.25
CA GLY A 462 -10.92 -4.28 -16.31
C GLY A 462 -10.50 -4.56 -17.75
N ALA A 463 -9.29 -4.11 -18.11
CA ALA A 463 -8.69 -4.42 -19.40
C ALA A 463 -7.56 -5.45 -19.24
N GLY A 464 -7.51 -6.45 -20.13
CA GLY A 464 -6.52 -7.53 -20.06
C GLY A 464 -6.55 -8.23 -18.70
N THR A 465 -5.41 -8.28 -18.01
CA THR A 465 -5.32 -8.92 -16.69
C THR A 465 -6.04 -8.18 -15.57
N GLY A 466 -6.50 -6.94 -15.82
CA GLY A 466 -7.31 -6.17 -14.88
C GLY A 466 -8.66 -6.79 -14.55
N VAL A 467 -9.08 -7.87 -15.22
CA VAL A 467 -10.27 -8.64 -14.83
C VAL A 467 -10.08 -9.59 -13.66
N ALA A 468 -8.83 -9.82 -13.22
CA ALA A 468 -8.52 -10.74 -12.14
C ALA A 468 -9.41 -10.54 -10.89
N PRO A 469 -9.42 -9.36 -10.24
CA PRO A 469 -10.24 -9.19 -9.04
C PRO A 469 -11.75 -9.23 -9.33
N PHE A 470 -12.19 -8.92 -10.55
CA PHE A 470 -13.60 -8.98 -10.92
C PHE A 470 -14.11 -10.41 -11.10
N ARG A 471 -13.23 -11.33 -11.53
CA ARG A 471 -13.49 -12.77 -11.46
C ARG A 471 -13.75 -13.19 -10.02
N SER A 472 -12.87 -12.78 -9.09
CA SER A 472 -13.04 -13.04 -7.65
C SER A 472 -14.35 -12.46 -7.10
N PHE A 473 -14.69 -11.22 -7.44
CA PHE A 473 -15.92 -10.56 -6.99
C PHE A 473 -17.18 -11.28 -7.50
N LEU A 474 -17.21 -11.70 -8.76
CA LEU A 474 -18.36 -12.37 -9.34
C LEU A 474 -18.55 -13.77 -8.75
N PHE A 475 -17.47 -14.55 -8.56
CA PHE A 475 -17.57 -15.85 -7.89
C PHE A 475 -17.96 -15.75 -6.41
N GLU A 476 -17.52 -14.70 -5.71
CA GLU A 476 -17.98 -14.43 -4.35
C GLU A 476 -19.49 -14.19 -4.31
N ARG A 477 -20.02 -13.42 -5.27
CA ARG A 477 -21.46 -13.16 -5.39
C ARG A 477 -22.24 -14.40 -5.76
N GLU A 478 -21.72 -15.20 -6.69
CA GLU A 478 -22.31 -16.49 -7.08
C GLU A 478 -22.41 -17.44 -5.89
N ALA A 479 -21.33 -17.60 -5.12
CA ALA A 479 -21.32 -18.43 -3.91
C ALA A 479 -22.28 -17.95 -2.81
N GLN A 480 -22.61 -16.65 -2.82
CA GLN A 480 -23.62 -16.06 -1.94
C GLN A 480 -25.06 -16.16 -2.50
N GLY A 481 -25.24 -16.71 -3.70
CA GLY A 481 -26.54 -16.79 -4.37
C GLY A 481 -27.10 -15.44 -4.82
N LEU A 482 -26.22 -14.46 -5.06
CA LEU A 482 -26.62 -13.11 -5.49
C LEU A 482 -26.67 -13.01 -7.02
N SER A 483 -27.68 -12.32 -7.53
CA SER A 483 -27.84 -12.03 -8.97
C SER A 483 -28.13 -10.54 -9.20
N GLY A 484 -27.81 -10.05 -10.39
CA GLY A 484 -28.02 -8.67 -10.81
C GLY A 484 -27.04 -7.69 -10.17
N ASN A 485 -27.23 -6.40 -10.47
CA ASN A 485 -26.49 -5.28 -9.91
C ASN A 485 -25.00 -5.30 -10.24
N THR A 486 -24.60 -5.90 -11.37
CA THR A 486 -23.20 -6.08 -11.75
C THR A 486 -23.00 -5.76 -13.24
N TRP A 487 -22.07 -4.85 -13.53
CA TRP A 487 -21.71 -4.49 -14.89
C TRP A 487 -20.20 -4.55 -15.07
N LEU A 488 -19.73 -5.44 -15.94
CA LEU A 488 -18.33 -5.54 -16.33
C LEU A 488 -18.06 -4.82 -17.66
N PHE A 489 -17.15 -3.86 -17.66
CA PHE A 489 -16.51 -3.30 -18.84
C PHE A 489 -15.18 -4.01 -19.06
N PHE A 490 -15.14 -4.87 -20.09
CA PHE A 490 -13.98 -5.67 -20.44
C PHE A 490 -13.29 -5.14 -21.70
N GLY A 491 -11.96 -5.02 -21.65
CA GLY A 491 -11.16 -4.61 -22.79
C GLY A 491 -10.07 -5.62 -23.13
N GLU A 492 -9.95 -6.00 -24.40
CA GLU A 492 -8.80 -6.73 -24.91
C GLU A 492 -8.40 -6.36 -26.35
N GLN A 493 -7.36 -7.00 -26.87
CA GLN A 493 -6.88 -6.77 -28.23
C GLN A 493 -7.81 -7.37 -29.27
N ARG A 494 -8.10 -8.68 -29.20
CA ARG A 494 -8.90 -9.38 -30.21
C ARG A 494 -9.92 -10.32 -29.58
N PHE A 495 -11.12 -10.37 -30.13
CA PHE A 495 -12.17 -11.27 -29.68
C PHE A 495 -11.77 -12.75 -29.78
N ARG A 496 -11.12 -13.15 -30.88
CA ARG A 496 -10.83 -14.57 -31.14
C ARG A 496 -9.69 -15.14 -30.32
N THR A 497 -8.64 -14.36 -30.07
CA THR A 497 -7.40 -14.90 -29.48
C THR A 497 -7.18 -14.45 -28.04
N ASP A 498 -7.84 -13.37 -27.61
CA ASP A 498 -7.49 -12.68 -26.36
C ASP A 498 -8.68 -12.54 -25.41
N PHE A 499 -9.84 -13.17 -25.68
CA PHE A 499 -11.02 -13.05 -24.81
C PHE A 499 -10.91 -13.95 -23.57
N LEU A 500 -10.14 -13.46 -22.59
CA LEU A 500 -9.89 -14.12 -21.30
C LEU A 500 -11.20 -14.50 -20.60
N TYR A 501 -11.28 -15.75 -20.12
CA TYR A 501 -12.43 -16.33 -19.39
C TYR A 501 -13.78 -16.24 -20.12
N GLN A 502 -13.81 -16.22 -21.45
CA GLN A 502 -15.04 -16.08 -22.24
C GLN A 502 -16.18 -17.02 -21.78
N ILE A 503 -15.87 -18.30 -21.55
CA ILE A 503 -16.88 -19.31 -21.15
C ILE A 503 -17.44 -19.00 -19.76
N GLU A 504 -16.59 -18.59 -18.81
CA GLU A 504 -17.03 -18.23 -17.47
C GLU A 504 -17.92 -16.98 -17.49
N TRP A 505 -17.56 -15.95 -18.25
CA TRP A 505 -18.40 -14.76 -18.40
C TRP A 505 -19.76 -15.07 -18.99
N GLN A 506 -19.83 -15.98 -19.99
CA GLN A 506 -21.09 -16.43 -20.55
C GLN A 506 -21.93 -17.18 -19.52
N GLY A 507 -21.32 -18.05 -18.71
CA GLY A 507 -21.99 -18.73 -17.60
C GLY A 507 -22.57 -17.76 -16.57
N LEU A 508 -21.78 -16.76 -16.16
CA LEU A 508 -22.19 -15.75 -15.19
C LEU A 508 -23.27 -14.80 -15.73
N LEU A 509 -23.26 -14.50 -17.03
CA LEU A 509 -24.35 -13.77 -17.70
C LEU A 509 -25.64 -14.61 -17.73
N GLN A 510 -25.52 -15.92 -17.98
CA GLN A 510 -26.67 -16.82 -18.04
C GLN A 510 -27.30 -17.05 -16.66
N SER A 511 -26.49 -17.16 -15.60
CA SER A 511 -26.97 -17.28 -14.22
C SER A 511 -27.54 -15.97 -13.68
N GLY A 512 -27.22 -14.84 -14.33
CA GLY A 512 -27.62 -13.50 -13.92
C GLY A 512 -26.73 -12.93 -12.80
N VAL A 513 -25.68 -13.64 -12.37
CA VAL A 513 -24.68 -13.10 -11.41
C VAL A 513 -23.96 -11.89 -12.00
N LEU A 514 -23.61 -11.97 -13.29
CA LEU A 514 -23.18 -10.83 -14.09
C LEU A 514 -24.41 -10.30 -14.86
N GLU A 515 -24.93 -9.13 -14.49
CA GLU A 515 -26.12 -8.57 -15.14
C GLU A 515 -25.79 -8.11 -16.57
N ARG A 516 -24.64 -7.46 -16.73
CA ARG A 516 -24.25 -6.79 -17.97
C ARG A 516 -22.78 -6.90 -18.25
N MET A 517 -22.43 -7.03 -19.52
CA MET A 517 -21.04 -6.98 -19.98
C MET A 517 -20.91 -6.09 -21.21
N SER A 518 -20.00 -5.13 -21.14
CA SER A 518 -19.62 -4.25 -22.24
C SER A 518 -18.20 -4.59 -22.69
N VAL A 519 -18.03 -5.06 -23.93
CA VAL A 519 -16.72 -5.53 -24.44
C VAL A 519 -16.09 -4.56 -25.43
N ALA A 520 -14.79 -4.37 -25.33
CA ALA A 520 -13.98 -3.55 -26.22
C ALA A 520 -12.80 -4.35 -26.79
N PHE A 521 -12.78 -4.55 -28.11
CA PHE A 521 -11.67 -5.21 -28.79
C PHE A 521 -10.91 -4.19 -29.65
N SER A 522 -9.68 -3.88 -29.26
CA SER A 522 -8.91 -2.76 -29.84
C SER A 522 -8.26 -3.05 -31.19
N ARG A 523 -8.30 -4.30 -31.69
CA ARG A 523 -7.60 -4.73 -32.90
C ARG A 523 -8.45 -5.53 -33.89
N ASP A 524 -9.75 -5.65 -33.66
CA ASP A 524 -10.67 -6.35 -34.57
C ASP A 524 -11.17 -5.47 -35.73
N GLN A 525 -10.95 -4.16 -35.64
CA GLN A 525 -11.31 -3.17 -36.64
C GLN A 525 -10.21 -2.09 -36.78
N ALA A 526 -10.34 -1.22 -37.79
CA ALA A 526 -9.38 -0.15 -38.06
C ALA A 526 -9.29 0.85 -36.90
N GLU A 527 -10.43 1.27 -36.36
CA GLU A 527 -10.51 2.19 -35.23
C GLU A 527 -10.25 1.48 -33.89
N LYS A 528 -9.51 2.14 -33.00
CA LYS A 528 -9.23 1.60 -31.66
C LYS A 528 -10.46 1.74 -30.76
N ILE A 529 -11.04 0.61 -30.34
CA ILE A 529 -12.13 0.59 -29.35
C ILE A 529 -11.55 0.12 -28.02
N TYR A 530 -11.66 0.97 -26.99
CA TYR A 530 -11.22 0.70 -25.63
C TYR A 530 -12.38 0.82 -24.63
N VAL A 531 -12.15 0.47 -23.37
CA VAL A 531 -13.18 0.47 -22.32
C VAL A 531 -13.77 1.85 -22.06
N GLN A 532 -12.98 2.92 -22.17
CA GLN A 532 -13.45 4.30 -22.04
C GLN A 532 -14.46 4.67 -23.13
N HIS A 533 -14.32 4.14 -24.34
CA HIS A 533 -15.30 4.38 -25.41
C HIS A 533 -16.63 3.69 -25.06
N ARG A 534 -16.58 2.46 -24.54
CA ARG A 534 -17.79 1.75 -24.06
C ARG A 534 -18.44 2.44 -22.87
N LEU A 535 -17.65 3.03 -21.97
CA LEU A 535 -18.17 3.83 -20.86
C LEU A 535 -18.93 5.06 -21.35
N LEU A 536 -18.34 5.80 -22.30
CA LEU A 536 -18.97 6.99 -22.89
C LEU A 536 -20.26 6.64 -23.64
N GLU A 537 -20.25 5.55 -24.42
CA GLU A 537 -21.47 5.02 -25.09
C GLU A 537 -22.59 4.71 -24.08
N ALA A 538 -22.23 4.15 -22.93
CA ALA A 538 -23.14 3.81 -21.84
C ALA A 538 -23.35 4.98 -20.83
N GLY A 539 -22.89 6.18 -21.15
CA GLY A 539 -22.67 7.25 -20.17
C GLY A 539 -23.89 7.62 -19.33
N ALA A 540 -25.09 7.68 -19.94
CA ALA A 540 -26.33 8.01 -19.23
C ALA A 540 -26.64 6.99 -18.12
N GLU A 541 -26.51 5.69 -18.41
CA GLU A 541 -26.79 4.62 -17.45
C GLU A 541 -25.69 4.52 -16.38
N VAL A 542 -24.42 4.66 -16.77
CA VAL A 542 -23.28 4.72 -15.84
C VAL A 542 -23.49 5.86 -14.84
N TYR A 543 -23.83 7.06 -15.33
CA TYR A 543 -24.12 8.21 -14.48
C TYR A 543 -25.27 7.92 -13.52
N GLN A 544 -26.38 7.36 -14.00
CA GLN A 544 -27.54 7.02 -13.17
C GLN A 544 -27.20 5.97 -12.09
N TRP A 545 -26.42 4.94 -12.42
CA TRP A 545 -25.97 3.95 -11.46
C TRP A 545 -25.14 4.61 -10.35
N LEU A 546 -24.21 5.48 -10.72
CA LEU A 546 -23.39 6.22 -9.75
C LEU A 546 -24.21 7.23 -8.92
N GLN A 547 -25.28 7.82 -9.46
CA GLN A 547 -26.19 8.64 -8.66
C GLN A 547 -27.03 7.82 -7.67
N THR A 548 -27.28 6.55 -7.98
CA THR A 548 -28.09 5.63 -7.14
C THR A 548 -27.27 4.77 -6.19
N GLY A 549 -26.03 5.19 -5.90
CA GLY A 549 -25.20 4.53 -4.88
C GLY A 549 -24.27 3.44 -5.41
N ALA A 550 -24.15 3.25 -6.73
CA ALA A 550 -23.22 2.24 -7.26
C ALA A 550 -21.78 2.49 -6.81
N HIS A 551 -21.04 1.39 -6.66
CA HIS A 551 -19.60 1.35 -6.48
C HIS A 551 -18.92 1.09 -7.83
N LEU A 552 -17.83 1.80 -8.06
CA LEU A 552 -17.02 1.79 -9.26
C LEU A 552 -15.63 1.24 -8.93
N TYR A 553 -15.18 0.31 -9.75
CA TYR A 553 -13.89 -0.34 -9.60
C TYR A 553 -13.12 -0.28 -10.91
N VAL A 554 -11.86 0.13 -10.86
CA VAL A 554 -10.94 0.14 -12.00
C VAL A 554 -9.71 -0.69 -11.68
N CYS A 555 -9.38 -1.66 -12.52
CA CYS A 555 -8.19 -2.48 -12.35
C CYS A 555 -7.44 -2.68 -13.67
N GLY A 556 -6.11 -2.62 -13.63
CA GLY A 556 -5.23 -2.82 -14.78
C GLY A 556 -4.19 -1.71 -14.96
N ASP A 557 -3.85 -1.42 -16.22
CA ASP A 557 -2.78 -0.48 -16.60
C ASP A 557 -2.97 0.92 -16.03
N MET A 558 -2.02 1.34 -15.20
CA MET A 558 -2.03 2.66 -14.56
C MET A 558 -1.71 3.81 -15.53
N HIS A 559 -0.82 3.59 -16.50
CA HIS A 559 -0.27 4.69 -17.31
C HIS A 559 -1.20 5.16 -18.43
N GLY A 560 -1.95 4.23 -19.05
CA GLY A 560 -2.92 4.53 -20.07
C GLY A 560 -4.36 4.37 -19.57
N MET A 561 -4.78 3.12 -19.33
CA MET A 561 -6.19 2.77 -19.15
C MET A 561 -6.85 3.51 -17.98
N ALA A 562 -6.22 3.51 -16.80
CA ALA A 562 -6.79 4.15 -15.61
C ALA A 562 -7.02 5.66 -15.80
N LYS A 563 -6.08 6.34 -16.47
CA LYS A 563 -6.17 7.77 -16.78
C LYS A 563 -7.31 8.07 -17.76
N ASP A 564 -7.40 7.29 -18.83
CA ASP A 564 -8.43 7.46 -19.85
C ASP A 564 -9.84 7.17 -19.29
N VAL A 565 -9.96 6.17 -18.43
CA VAL A 565 -11.22 5.87 -17.71
C VAL A 565 -11.59 7.02 -16.78
N HIS A 566 -10.65 7.54 -15.99
CA HIS A 566 -10.90 8.69 -15.12
C HIS A 566 -11.40 9.90 -15.93
N GLN A 567 -10.76 10.19 -17.07
CA GLN A 567 -11.18 11.26 -17.96
C GLN A 567 -12.58 11.03 -18.55
N ALA A 568 -12.89 9.81 -18.99
CA ALA A 568 -14.22 9.47 -19.50
C ALA A 568 -15.31 9.66 -18.44
N LEU A 569 -15.04 9.36 -17.16
CA LEU A 569 -15.99 9.58 -16.07
C LEU A 569 -16.25 11.08 -15.81
N LEU A 570 -15.22 11.93 -15.93
CA LEU A 570 -15.39 13.39 -15.88
C LEU A 570 -16.29 13.86 -17.02
N GLU A 571 -16.06 13.36 -18.24
CA GLU A 571 -16.88 13.68 -19.40
C GLU A 571 -18.33 13.23 -19.23
N ILE A 572 -18.57 12.02 -18.71
CA ILE A 572 -19.91 11.52 -18.37
C ILE A 572 -20.60 12.47 -17.37
N ALA A 573 -19.90 12.90 -16.32
CA ALA A 573 -20.43 13.82 -15.33
C ALA A 573 -20.84 15.18 -15.92
N VAL A 574 -20.05 15.70 -16.87
CA VAL A 574 -20.38 16.94 -17.60
C VAL A 574 -21.58 16.73 -18.52
N GLN A 575 -21.53 15.72 -19.39
CA GLN A 575 -22.53 15.50 -20.44
C GLN A 575 -23.88 15.05 -19.91
N GLN A 576 -23.89 14.14 -18.92
CA GLN A 576 -25.11 13.51 -18.40
C GLN A 576 -25.61 14.18 -17.11
N GLY A 577 -24.70 14.75 -16.33
CA GLY A 577 -25.00 15.42 -15.07
C GLY A 577 -25.15 16.93 -15.15
N GLY A 578 -24.84 17.55 -16.28
CA GLY A 578 -24.86 19.01 -16.45
C GLY A 578 -23.86 19.74 -15.55
N LYS A 579 -22.81 19.06 -15.08
CA LYS A 579 -21.78 19.61 -14.20
C LYS A 579 -20.79 20.47 -15.00
N THR A 580 -20.23 21.50 -14.36
CA THR A 580 -19.00 22.14 -14.88
C THR A 580 -17.80 21.19 -14.72
N PRO A 581 -16.68 21.40 -15.43
CA PRO A 581 -15.47 20.60 -15.25
C PRO A 581 -14.99 20.52 -13.80
N GLU A 582 -15.06 21.62 -13.06
CA GLU A 582 -14.67 21.68 -11.64
C GLU A 582 -15.63 20.84 -10.78
N GLN A 583 -16.94 20.97 -11.01
CA GLN A 583 -17.94 20.17 -10.31
C GLN A 583 -17.86 18.67 -10.64
N ALA A 584 -17.43 18.32 -11.85
CA ALA A 584 -17.20 16.93 -12.25
C ALA A 584 -16.00 16.34 -11.49
N HIS A 585 -14.92 17.12 -11.33
CA HIS A 585 -13.78 16.73 -10.52
C HIS A 585 -14.18 16.54 -9.05
N ASP A 586 -14.84 17.53 -8.45
CA ASP A 586 -15.34 17.44 -7.06
C ASP A 586 -16.26 16.23 -6.85
N TRP A 587 -17.07 15.88 -7.87
CA TRP A 587 -17.96 14.72 -7.82
C TRP A 587 -17.20 13.39 -7.83
N LEU A 588 -16.15 13.25 -8.64
CA LEU A 588 -15.31 12.04 -8.61
C LEU A 588 -14.50 11.94 -7.32
N GLU A 589 -13.93 13.04 -6.84
CA GLU A 589 -13.23 13.05 -5.55
C GLU A 589 -14.18 12.67 -4.41
N LEU A 590 -15.44 13.11 -4.45
CA LEU A 590 -16.45 12.66 -3.49
C LEU A 590 -16.63 11.14 -3.53
N LEU A 591 -16.78 10.55 -4.73
CA LEU A 591 -16.91 9.09 -4.87
C LEU A 591 -15.68 8.34 -4.33
N ILE A 592 -14.46 8.87 -4.51
CA ILE A 592 -13.24 8.29 -3.94
C ILE A 592 -13.28 8.36 -2.41
N THR A 593 -13.60 9.53 -1.85
CA THR A 593 -13.64 9.71 -0.38
C THR A 593 -14.74 8.88 0.30
N GLU A 594 -15.85 8.62 -0.41
CA GLU A 594 -16.93 7.72 0.01
C GLU A 594 -16.59 6.22 -0.18
N HIS A 595 -15.40 5.87 -0.67
CA HIS A 595 -15.00 4.49 -1.00
C HIS A 595 -15.89 3.84 -2.07
N ARG A 596 -16.47 4.66 -2.94
CA ARG A 596 -17.36 4.26 -4.03
C ARG A 596 -16.67 4.32 -5.39
N TYR A 597 -15.46 4.87 -5.47
CA TYR A 597 -14.57 4.74 -6.62
C TYR A 597 -13.23 4.19 -6.13
N GLN A 598 -12.97 2.92 -6.38
CA GLN A 598 -11.80 2.18 -5.93
C GLN A 598 -10.91 1.78 -7.13
N ARG A 599 -9.59 1.83 -6.95
CA ARG A 599 -8.62 1.58 -8.02
C ARG A 599 -7.57 0.57 -7.55
N ASP A 600 -7.35 -0.46 -8.36
CA ASP A 600 -6.25 -1.43 -8.21
C ASP A 600 -5.42 -1.43 -9.50
N VAL A 601 -4.58 -0.41 -9.63
CA VAL A 601 -3.85 -0.10 -10.86
C VAL A 601 -2.35 -0.19 -10.63
N TYR A 602 -1.63 -0.70 -11.63
CA TYR A 602 -0.20 -1.03 -11.52
C TYR A 602 0.56 -0.78 -12.82
#